data_AF-A0A851IJA9-F1
#
_entry.id   AF-A0A851IJA9-F1
#
_cell.length_a   1.000
_cell.length_b   1.000
_cell.length_c   1.000
_cell.angle_alpha   90.00
_cell.angle_beta   90.00
_cell.angle_gamma   90.00
#
_symmetry.space_group_name_H-M   'P 1'
#
loop_
_entity.id
_entity.type
_entity.pdbx_description
1 polymer ?
#
loop_
_entity_poly.entity_id
_entity_poly.type
_entity_poly.pdbx_seq_one_letter_code
_entity_poly.pdbx_strand_id
1 'polypeptide(L)'
;MLKEYLKKNERKAIGYSEEEITKIEKLYDIEAKGDFREFLKYAGRCGGGLLEDYTIILYRELWSIQSFLRKNYFGFIDDEDFEEKVFYDELKRKPFIFSIEMETYYFYIRTVDEDLKVYCFDENEEKIKDTGMDFNEYMIDLVERYNPELKPILEIPSIGELLVQCDTSEKRITGLKEMREYISSERKENKELFILLERYLEKNRKEFTGYNDDEIRGIEELYDIEVKGDFREFLSIAGKSLGGLLGEEELIFYNDCSVREVVLTNFTLEEYLIEDEFYDVACGKFFVIELKNRSEYIFITTRDNDLKVYHYSRENRTLKETGMNFSEYVVDLIKRYNPELEELKDVSVSGDIINIG
;
A
#
# COMPACT_ATOMS: atom_id res chain seq x y z
N MET A 1 16.26 11.16 27.54
CA MET A 1 17.43 11.15 26.64
C MET A 1 17.22 12.00 25.39
N LEU A 2 16.26 11.69 24.50
CA LEU A 2 16.04 12.41 23.23
C LEU A 2 15.94 13.94 23.37
N LYS A 3 15.14 14.45 24.31
CA LYS A 3 15.00 15.90 24.56
C LYS A 3 16.33 16.60 24.87
N GLU A 4 17.21 15.93 25.62
CA GLU A 4 18.53 16.46 25.97
C GLU A 4 19.44 16.49 24.73
N TYR A 5 19.47 15.39 23.97
CA TYR A 5 20.20 15.30 22.71
C TYR A 5 19.78 16.42 21.73
N LEU A 6 18.48 16.58 21.49
CA LEU A 6 17.95 17.57 20.54
C LEU A 6 18.35 19.00 20.94
N LYS A 7 18.25 19.32 22.23
CA LYS A 7 18.63 20.64 22.75
C LYS A 7 20.13 20.88 22.66
N LYS A 8 20.95 19.89 23.06
CA LYS A 8 22.42 19.98 23.06
C LYS A 8 22.99 20.20 21.66
N ASN A 9 22.38 19.56 20.66
CA ASN A 9 22.88 19.53 19.28
C ASN A 9 22.08 20.43 18.32
N GLU A 10 21.16 21.25 18.84
CA GLU A 10 20.30 22.14 18.04
C GLU A 10 19.53 21.41 16.92
N ARG A 11 19.09 20.18 17.21
CA ARG A 11 18.36 19.31 16.28
C ARG A 11 16.85 19.35 16.55
N LYS A 12 16.09 18.85 15.58
CA LYS A 12 14.65 18.60 15.69
C LYS A 12 14.36 17.14 15.35
N ALA A 13 13.42 16.55 16.08
CA ALA A 13 12.81 15.28 15.71
C ALA A 13 11.49 15.57 14.97
N ILE A 14 11.06 14.60 14.18
CA ILE A 14 9.83 14.65 13.38
C ILE A 14 9.06 13.36 13.70
N GLY A 15 7.78 13.51 14.04
CA GLY A 15 6.89 12.38 14.28
C GLY A 15 5.58 12.52 13.52
N TYR A 16 4.65 11.63 13.85
CA TYR A 16 3.34 11.52 13.26
C TYR A 16 2.29 12.26 14.09
N SER A 17 1.32 12.87 13.41
CA SER A 17 0.09 13.37 14.03
C SER A 17 -0.80 12.21 14.47
N GLU A 18 -1.78 12.47 15.34
CA GLU A 18 -2.72 11.42 15.81
C GLU A 18 -3.56 10.83 14.66
N GLU A 19 -3.91 11.66 13.67
CA GLU A 19 -4.60 11.20 12.47
C GLU A 19 -3.72 10.24 11.66
N GLU A 20 -2.45 10.60 11.45
CA GLU A 20 -1.50 9.73 10.75
C GLU A 20 -1.23 8.44 11.51
N ILE A 21 -1.08 8.48 12.83
CA ILE A 21 -0.92 7.26 13.64
C ILE A 21 -2.14 6.35 13.45
N THR A 22 -3.36 6.90 13.42
CA THR A 22 -4.58 6.09 13.17
C THR A 22 -4.54 5.43 11.79
N LYS A 23 -3.99 6.11 10.77
CA LYS A 23 -3.80 5.53 9.43
C LYS A 23 -2.73 4.45 9.42
N ILE A 24 -1.63 4.64 10.14
CA ILE A 24 -0.57 3.63 10.30
C ILE A 24 -1.14 2.38 10.98
N GLU A 25 -1.93 2.54 12.05
CA GLU A 25 -2.58 1.42 12.75
C GLU A 25 -3.45 0.58 11.80
N LYS A 26 -4.23 1.24 10.94
CA LYS A 26 -5.09 0.57 9.95
C LYS A 26 -4.30 -0.08 8.81
N LEU A 27 -3.31 0.63 8.26
CA LEU A 27 -2.52 0.15 7.14
C LEU A 27 -1.67 -1.04 7.59
N TYR A 28 -0.84 -0.91 8.63
CA TYR A 28 0.03 -1.99 9.10
C TYR A 28 -0.69 -3.05 9.95
N ASP A 29 -1.95 -2.82 10.33
CA ASP A 29 -2.72 -3.67 11.28
C ASP A 29 -1.98 -3.89 12.59
N ILE A 30 -1.74 -2.77 13.27
CA ILE A 30 -1.02 -2.71 14.53
C ILE A 30 -1.79 -1.86 15.55
N GLU A 31 -1.39 -1.97 16.81
CA GLU A 31 -1.94 -1.18 17.92
C GLU A 31 -0.85 -0.27 18.51
N ALA A 32 -0.89 1.01 18.14
CA ALA A 32 0.07 2.00 18.62
C ALA A 32 -0.32 2.47 20.02
N LYS A 33 0.33 1.89 21.05
CA LYS A 33 0.13 2.20 22.47
C LYS A 33 1.42 2.47 23.23
N GLY A 34 1.30 2.95 24.47
CA GLY A 34 2.42 3.15 25.41
C GLY A 34 3.57 3.96 24.81
N ASP A 35 4.80 3.54 25.13
CA ASP A 35 6.02 4.20 24.66
C ASP A 35 6.22 4.12 23.14
N PHE A 36 5.65 3.09 22.48
CA PHE A 36 5.68 3.00 21.03
C PHE A 36 4.85 4.10 20.35
N ARG A 37 3.63 4.38 20.87
CA ARG A 37 2.81 5.51 20.36
C ARG A 37 3.51 6.85 20.56
N GLU A 38 4.09 7.06 21.74
CA GLU A 38 4.83 8.28 22.05
C GLU A 38 6.07 8.43 21.14
N PHE A 39 6.74 7.33 20.84
CA PHE A 39 7.83 7.31 19.86
C PHE A 39 7.34 7.71 18.47
N LEU A 40 6.27 7.11 17.94
CA LEU A 40 5.72 7.48 16.63
C LEU A 40 5.38 8.97 16.58
N LYS A 41 4.78 9.49 17.64
CA LYS A 41 4.37 10.90 17.77
C LYS A 41 5.54 11.89 17.79
N TYR A 42 6.65 11.55 18.44
CA TYR A 42 7.75 12.50 18.65
C TYR A 42 8.95 12.30 17.74
N ALA A 43 9.17 11.07 17.27
CA ALA A 43 10.35 10.68 16.52
C ALA A 43 10.07 9.70 15.38
N GLY A 44 8.82 9.27 15.15
CA GLY A 44 8.50 8.17 14.22
C GLY A 44 9.00 8.34 12.79
N ARG A 45 9.21 9.57 12.31
CA ARG A 45 9.79 9.87 10.98
C ARG A 45 11.28 10.17 11.04
N CYS A 46 11.72 10.81 12.12
CA CYS A 46 13.11 11.21 12.31
C CYS A 46 13.43 11.49 13.78
N GLY A 47 14.45 10.82 14.32
CA GLY A 47 14.98 11.06 15.67
C GLY A 47 15.92 12.25 15.80
N GLY A 48 16.08 13.07 14.75
CA GLY A 48 17.04 14.18 14.70
C GLY A 48 18.50 13.73 14.65
N GLY A 49 18.76 12.52 14.17
CA GLY A 49 20.07 11.91 14.02
C GLY A 49 20.70 11.34 15.30
N LEU A 50 19.86 11.08 16.31
CA LEU A 50 20.26 10.34 17.52
C LEU A 50 20.58 8.88 17.20
N LEU A 51 19.72 8.26 16.40
CA LEU A 51 19.85 6.96 15.74
C LEU A 51 19.45 7.17 14.28
N GLU A 52 20.02 6.40 13.37
CA GLU A 52 19.79 6.52 11.91
C GLU A 52 19.26 5.21 11.32
N ASP A 53 19.08 5.19 10.00
CA ASP A 53 18.44 4.14 9.19
C ASP A 53 19.04 2.72 9.26
N TYR A 54 20.32 2.61 9.59
CA TYR A 54 21.00 1.32 9.79
C TYR A 54 20.66 0.69 11.15
N THR A 55 20.05 1.46 12.06
CA THR A 55 19.62 0.98 13.38
C THR A 55 18.10 0.95 13.49
N ILE A 56 17.43 2.04 13.12
CA ILE A 56 15.98 2.15 13.12
C ILE A 56 15.53 2.17 11.68
N ILE A 57 14.95 1.05 11.22
CA ILE A 57 14.60 0.91 9.81
C ILE A 57 13.56 1.93 9.37
N LEU A 58 12.73 2.42 10.29
CA LEU A 58 11.69 3.42 10.02
C LEU A 58 12.23 4.72 9.44
N TYR A 59 13.53 5.01 9.58
CA TYR A 59 14.17 6.20 9.00
C TYR A 59 14.83 5.94 7.65
N ARG A 60 14.72 4.71 7.11
CA ARG A 60 15.41 4.31 5.89
C ARG A 60 14.73 4.88 4.65
N GLU A 61 15.33 5.93 4.10
CA GLU A 61 14.88 6.61 2.88
C GLU A 61 14.85 5.71 1.64
N LEU A 62 15.71 4.68 1.59
CA LEU A 62 15.79 3.77 0.44
C LEU A 62 14.69 2.70 0.42
N TRP A 63 13.90 2.56 1.49
CA TRP A 63 12.80 1.61 1.53
C TRP A 63 11.51 2.28 1.11
N SER A 64 10.86 1.74 0.08
CA SER A 64 9.51 2.16 -0.27
C SER A 64 8.54 1.76 0.85
N ILE A 65 7.40 2.46 0.93
CA ILE A 65 6.30 2.08 1.84
C ILE A 65 5.88 0.63 1.59
N GLN A 66 5.83 0.23 0.31
CA GLN A 66 5.58 -1.15 -0.10
C GLN A 66 6.59 -2.14 0.52
N SER A 67 7.88 -1.79 0.58
CA SER A 67 8.91 -2.64 1.22
C SER A 67 8.67 -2.81 2.72
N PHE A 68 8.32 -1.72 3.42
CA PHE A 68 7.96 -1.79 4.84
C PHE A 68 6.71 -2.65 5.07
N LEU A 69 5.68 -2.46 4.24
CA LEU A 69 4.45 -3.22 4.33
C LEU A 69 4.69 -4.71 4.10
N ARG A 70 5.38 -5.08 3.01
CA ARG A 70 5.71 -6.46 2.68
C ARG A 70 6.44 -7.14 3.84
N LYS A 71 7.47 -6.49 4.39
CA LYS A 71 8.22 -7.03 5.54
C LYS A 71 7.39 -7.17 6.81
N ASN A 72 6.45 -6.26 7.07
CA ASN A 72 5.56 -6.39 8.24
C ASN A 72 4.43 -7.43 8.02
N TYR A 73 4.07 -7.76 6.77
CA TYR A 73 2.97 -8.69 6.48
C TYR A 73 3.38 -10.16 6.29
N PHE A 74 4.38 -10.42 5.45
CA PHE A 74 4.83 -11.80 5.18
C PHE A 74 5.86 -12.26 6.22
N GLY A 75 6.31 -11.35 7.08
CA GLY A 75 7.28 -11.64 8.12
C GLY A 75 8.71 -11.44 7.62
N PHE A 76 9.65 -11.85 8.45
CA PHE A 76 11.09 -11.60 8.25
C PHE A 76 11.74 -12.60 7.29
N ILE A 77 11.03 -13.66 6.90
CA ILE A 77 11.59 -14.88 6.32
C ILE A 77 10.82 -15.17 5.04
N ASP A 78 11.54 -15.30 3.93
CA ASP A 78 10.97 -15.71 2.63
C ASP A 78 10.98 -17.25 2.50
N ASP A 79 10.71 -17.99 3.59
CA ASP A 79 10.74 -19.48 3.65
C ASP A 79 9.37 -20.06 4.01
N GLU A 80 8.72 -20.64 3.00
CA GLU A 80 7.38 -21.25 3.05
C GLU A 80 7.22 -22.28 4.18
N ASP A 81 8.25 -23.07 4.49
CA ASP A 81 8.17 -24.14 5.50
C ASP A 81 8.16 -23.58 6.93
N PHE A 82 8.78 -22.41 7.15
CA PHE A 82 8.82 -21.73 8.45
C PHE A 82 7.60 -20.82 8.68
N GLU A 83 7.12 -20.15 7.62
CA GLU A 83 5.90 -19.34 7.62
C GLU A 83 4.68 -20.14 8.15
N GLU A 84 4.52 -21.39 7.69
CA GLU A 84 3.28 -22.15 7.88
C GLU A 84 3.02 -22.62 9.33
N LYS A 85 4.05 -22.72 10.19
CA LYS A 85 3.90 -23.31 11.54
C LYS A 85 4.27 -22.41 12.72
N VAL A 86 5.26 -21.53 12.57
CA VAL A 86 5.75 -20.67 13.68
C VAL A 86 5.27 -19.23 13.50
N PHE A 87 5.20 -18.74 12.26
CA PHE A 87 4.88 -17.34 11.99
C PHE A 87 3.38 -17.03 11.97
N TYR A 88 2.51 -17.98 11.63
CA TYR A 88 1.06 -17.74 11.62
C TYR A 88 0.51 -17.28 12.99
N ASP A 89 1.02 -17.86 14.09
CA ASP A 89 0.63 -17.44 15.43
C ASP A 89 1.29 -16.12 15.86
N GLU A 90 2.45 -15.79 15.27
CA GLU A 90 3.14 -14.53 15.51
C GLU A 90 2.45 -13.37 14.81
N LEU A 91 2.00 -13.55 13.56
CA LEU A 91 1.24 -12.56 12.79
C LEU A 91 -0.06 -12.16 13.49
N LYS A 92 -0.74 -13.09 14.19
CA LYS A 92 -1.92 -12.78 15.01
C LYS A 92 -1.62 -11.83 16.17
N ARG A 93 -0.36 -11.68 16.56
CA ARG A 93 0.10 -10.75 17.60
C ARG A 93 0.47 -9.37 17.06
N LYS A 94 0.16 -9.11 15.78
CA LYS A 94 0.39 -7.84 15.09
C LYS A 94 1.83 -7.35 15.30
N PRO A 95 2.82 -8.13 14.84
CA PRO A 95 4.21 -7.77 15.01
C PRO A 95 4.50 -6.49 14.23
N PHE A 96 5.32 -5.61 14.79
CA PHE A 96 5.79 -4.42 14.09
C PHE A 96 7.31 -4.32 14.16
N ILE A 97 7.93 -4.38 12.98
CA ILE A 97 9.38 -4.34 12.81
C ILE A 97 9.83 -2.89 12.84
N PHE A 98 10.79 -2.59 13.72
CA PHE A 98 11.31 -1.22 13.85
C PHE A 98 12.84 -1.15 13.78
N SER A 99 13.54 -2.28 13.87
CA SER A 99 15.00 -2.33 13.79
C SER A 99 15.49 -3.61 13.11
N ILE A 100 16.56 -3.51 12.32
CA ILE A 100 17.27 -4.63 11.71
C ILE A 100 18.76 -4.40 11.96
N GLU A 101 19.40 -5.29 12.72
CA GLU A 101 20.83 -5.23 13.01
C GLU A 101 21.59 -6.31 12.24
N MET A 102 22.79 -5.97 11.76
CA MET A 102 23.66 -6.89 10.99
C MET A 102 22.96 -7.59 9.81
N GLU A 103 21.94 -6.95 9.26
CA GLU A 103 21.11 -7.43 8.13
C GLU A 103 20.30 -8.72 8.37
N THR A 104 20.54 -9.43 9.48
CA THR A 104 20.02 -10.78 9.75
C THR A 104 19.29 -10.91 11.10
N TYR A 105 19.35 -9.87 11.94
CA TYR A 105 18.62 -9.82 13.21
C TYR A 105 17.50 -8.80 13.13
N TYR A 106 16.27 -9.28 13.19
CA TYR A 106 15.09 -8.45 13.04
C TYR A 106 14.41 -8.25 14.39
N PHE A 107 14.29 -7.00 14.79
CA PHE A 107 13.71 -6.63 16.08
C PHE A 107 12.35 -6.00 15.90
N TYR A 108 11.40 -6.53 16.68
CA TYR A 108 10.00 -6.17 16.57
C TYR A 108 9.30 -6.23 17.92
N ILE A 109 8.16 -5.54 17.99
CA ILE A 109 7.23 -5.60 19.12
C ILE A 109 5.96 -6.33 18.71
N ARG A 110 5.32 -7.01 19.65
CA ARG A 110 3.95 -7.51 19.49
C ARG A 110 3.00 -6.41 19.94
N THR A 111 2.34 -5.74 19.00
CA THR A 111 1.60 -4.52 19.33
C THR A 111 0.33 -4.77 20.12
N VAL A 112 -0.21 -6.00 20.09
CA VAL A 112 -1.33 -6.41 20.96
C VAL A 112 -0.91 -6.62 22.41
N ASP A 113 0.36 -6.92 22.70
CA ASP A 113 0.83 -7.22 24.05
C ASP A 113 0.97 -5.91 24.86
N GLU A 114 0.50 -5.88 26.10
CA GLU A 114 0.53 -4.67 26.95
C GLU A 114 1.94 -4.24 27.35
N ASP A 115 2.88 -5.18 27.44
CA ASP A 115 4.25 -4.92 27.87
C ASP A 115 5.16 -4.39 26.75
N LEU A 116 4.71 -4.45 25.49
CA LEU A 116 5.48 -4.05 24.31
C LEU A 116 6.92 -4.58 24.33
N LYS A 117 7.08 -5.83 24.76
CA LYS A 117 8.38 -6.51 24.76
C LYS A 117 8.97 -6.58 23.36
N VAL A 118 10.29 -6.42 23.31
CA VAL A 118 11.06 -6.56 22.07
C VAL A 118 11.50 -8.00 21.89
N TYR A 119 11.18 -8.54 20.72
CA TYR A 119 11.62 -9.86 20.27
C TYR A 119 12.61 -9.69 19.14
N CYS A 120 13.56 -10.62 19.07
CA CYS A 120 14.52 -10.73 17.99
C CYS A 120 14.24 -12.01 17.21
N PHE A 121 14.02 -11.88 15.90
CA PHE A 121 14.10 -12.99 14.99
C PHE A 121 15.51 -13.04 14.37
N ASP A 122 16.19 -14.16 14.57
CA ASP A 122 17.52 -14.46 14.04
C ASP A 122 17.37 -15.32 12.79
N GLU A 123 17.63 -14.75 11.62
CA GLU A 123 17.47 -15.42 10.32
C GLU A 123 18.40 -16.63 10.18
N ASN A 124 19.59 -16.60 10.78
CA ASN A 124 20.54 -17.70 10.66
C ASN A 124 20.15 -18.92 11.50
N GLU A 125 19.50 -18.67 12.65
CA GLU A 125 19.05 -19.73 13.55
C GLU A 125 17.58 -20.11 13.37
N GLU A 126 16.84 -19.32 12.58
CA GLU A 126 15.39 -19.38 12.39
C GLU A 126 14.65 -19.45 13.74
N LYS A 127 15.00 -18.55 14.65
CA LYS A 127 14.46 -18.55 16.02
C LYS A 127 14.08 -17.16 16.49
N ILE A 128 12.95 -17.13 17.18
CA ILE A 128 12.49 -15.97 17.94
C ILE A 128 13.04 -16.05 19.36
N LYS A 129 13.66 -14.97 19.81
CA LYS A 129 14.23 -14.79 21.15
C LYS A 129 13.57 -13.59 21.83
N ASP A 130 13.10 -13.76 23.07
CA ASP A 130 12.73 -12.63 23.94
C ASP A 130 14.04 -11.93 24.35
N THR A 131 14.15 -10.63 24.08
CA THR A 131 15.35 -9.85 24.44
C THR A 131 15.42 -9.56 25.94
N GLY A 132 14.31 -9.73 26.67
CA GLY A 132 14.16 -9.35 28.06
C GLY A 132 13.93 -7.86 28.28
N MET A 133 13.78 -7.06 27.21
CA MET A 133 13.60 -5.61 27.24
C MET A 133 12.20 -5.23 26.74
N ASP A 134 11.62 -4.20 27.34
CA ASP A 134 10.51 -3.47 26.70
C ASP A 134 11.02 -2.55 25.58
N PHE A 135 10.09 -1.98 24.81
CA PHE A 135 10.42 -1.08 23.70
C PHE A 135 11.32 0.08 24.13
N ASN A 136 11.05 0.74 25.25
CA ASN A 136 11.81 1.91 25.68
C ASN A 136 13.20 1.50 26.22
N GLU A 137 13.30 0.41 26.97
CA GLU A 137 14.57 -0.17 27.41
C GLU A 137 15.47 -0.51 26.21
N TYR A 138 14.91 -1.15 25.17
CA TYR A 138 15.63 -1.48 23.95
C TYR A 138 16.09 -0.23 23.20
N MET A 139 15.24 0.80 23.07
CA MET A 139 15.61 2.07 22.44
C MET A 139 16.73 2.80 23.20
N ILE A 140 16.77 2.69 24.53
CA ILE A 140 17.88 3.21 25.35
C ILE A 140 19.15 2.41 25.09
N ASP A 141 19.09 1.08 25.10
CA ASP A 141 20.22 0.20 24.81
C ASP A 141 20.84 0.49 23.44
N LEU A 142 20.01 0.72 22.41
CA LEU A 142 20.48 1.14 21.09
C LEU A 142 21.30 2.43 21.14
N VAL A 143 20.82 3.44 21.87
CA VAL A 143 21.57 4.70 22.01
C VAL A 143 22.87 4.48 22.76
N GLU A 144 22.88 3.67 23.81
CA GLU A 144 24.10 3.38 24.58
C GLU A 144 25.14 2.61 23.77
N ARG A 145 24.72 1.68 22.90
CA ARG A 145 25.61 0.93 22.01
C ARG A 145 26.13 1.75 20.84
N TYR A 146 25.27 2.50 20.17
CA TYR A 146 25.60 3.15 18.89
C TYR A 146 25.92 4.64 19.00
N ASN A 147 25.42 5.34 20.02
CA ASN A 147 25.64 6.78 20.20
C ASN A 147 25.71 7.23 21.67
N PRO A 148 26.60 6.66 22.49
CA PRO A 148 26.68 6.96 23.93
C PRO A 148 27.09 8.42 24.22
N GLU A 149 27.75 9.09 23.27
CA GLU A 149 28.17 10.49 23.43
C GLU A 149 27.06 11.51 23.12
N LEU A 150 25.91 11.03 22.63
CA LEU A 150 24.76 11.86 22.22
C LEU A 150 25.20 12.96 21.25
N LYS A 151 25.85 12.56 20.15
CA LYS A 151 26.29 13.44 19.05
C LYS A 151 25.55 13.07 17.76
N PRO A 152 25.34 14.02 16.84
CA PRO A 152 24.70 13.69 15.57
C PRO A 152 25.54 12.67 14.80
N ILE A 153 24.90 11.58 14.37
CA ILE A 153 25.55 10.53 13.58
C ILE A 153 25.78 11.06 12.15
N LEU A 154 24.75 11.68 11.56
CA LEU A 154 24.84 12.34 10.26
C LEU A 154 24.71 13.86 10.37
N GLU A 155 25.23 14.57 9.35
CA GLU A 155 25.04 16.01 9.21
C GLU A 155 23.57 16.34 8.91
N ILE A 156 22.94 15.56 8.03
CA ILE A 156 21.52 15.62 7.70
C ILE A 156 20.91 14.31 8.20
N PRO A 157 20.01 14.35 9.20
CA PRO A 157 19.32 13.15 9.69
C PRO A 157 18.47 12.52 8.60
N SER A 158 18.41 11.19 8.58
CA SER A 158 17.49 10.47 7.70
C SER A 158 16.03 10.72 8.10
N ILE A 159 15.15 10.80 7.09
CA ILE A 159 13.71 10.96 7.28
C ILE A 159 13.00 9.82 6.55
N GLY A 160 12.32 8.95 7.30
CA GLY A 160 11.50 7.91 6.70
C GLY A 160 10.01 8.23 6.74
N GLU A 161 9.24 7.38 6.06
CA GLU A 161 7.80 7.54 5.92
C GLU A 161 7.11 6.15 5.84
N LEU A 162 5.99 6.03 6.56
CA LEU A 162 5.15 4.83 6.67
C LEU A 162 3.80 5.04 5.97
N LEU A 163 3.49 6.27 5.55
CA LEU A 163 2.25 6.62 4.86
C LEU A 163 2.51 7.38 3.58
N VAL A 164 1.75 7.05 2.55
CA VAL A 164 1.77 7.81 1.31
C VAL A 164 1.28 9.24 1.57
N GLN A 165 2.02 10.22 1.07
CA GLN A 165 1.71 11.63 1.20
C GLN A 165 1.06 12.14 -0.10
N CYS A 166 -0.26 12.33 -0.09
CA CYS A 166 -0.98 12.89 -1.24
C CYS A 166 -1.94 14.01 -0.80
N ASP A 167 -2.00 15.10 -1.56
CA ASP A 167 -2.96 16.18 -1.31
C ASP A 167 -4.32 15.83 -1.92
N THR A 168 -5.31 15.59 -1.05
CA THR A 168 -6.68 15.27 -1.47
C THR A 168 -7.49 16.51 -1.85
N SER A 169 -7.00 17.72 -1.59
CA SER A 169 -7.71 18.98 -1.83
C SER A 169 -7.64 19.49 -3.27
N GLU A 170 -6.79 18.90 -4.11
CA GLU A 170 -6.67 19.32 -5.51
C GLU A 170 -7.94 19.08 -6.33
N LYS A 171 -8.05 19.78 -7.46
CA LYS A 171 -9.19 19.70 -8.38
C LYS A 171 -9.30 18.29 -8.97
N ARG A 172 -10.53 17.75 -8.96
CA ARG A 172 -10.87 16.42 -9.50
C ARG A 172 -11.85 16.52 -10.65
N ILE A 173 -11.96 15.43 -11.40
CA ILE A 173 -13.06 15.21 -12.34
C ILE A 173 -14.22 14.60 -11.55
N THR A 174 -15.33 15.32 -11.47
CA THR A 174 -16.52 14.89 -10.72
C THR A 174 -17.75 14.69 -11.61
N GLY A 175 -17.69 15.04 -12.89
CA GLY A 175 -18.88 14.97 -13.73
C GLY A 175 -18.62 15.12 -15.21
N LEU A 176 -19.73 15.09 -15.97
CA LEU A 176 -19.72 15.10 -17.43
C LEU A 176 -19.00 16.31 -18.03
N LYS A 177 -19.13 17.49 -17.40
CA LYS A 177 -18.53 18.72 -17.92
C LYS A 177 -17.01 18.65 -17.83
N GLU A 178 -16.48 18.35 -16.66
CA GLU A 178 -15.05 18.21 -16.38
C GLU A 178 -14.45 17.06 -17.22
N MET A 179 -15.18 15.94 -17.36
CA MET A 179 -14.77 14.83 -18.21
C MET A 179 -14.65 15.25 -19.68
N ARG A 180 -15.64 16.00 -20.21
CA ARG A 180 -15.58 16.51 -21.59
C ARG A 180 -14.43 17.48 -21.80
N GLU A 181 -14.22 18.39 -20.86
CA GLU A 181 -13.09 19.32 -20.89
C GLU A 181 -11.77 18.54 -20.95
N TYR A 182 -11.58 17.57 -20.05
CA TYR A 182 -10.39 16.72 -20.01
C TYR A 182 -10.16 15.94 -21.31
N ILE A 183 -11.18 15.23 -21.81
CA ILE A 183 -11.08 14.47 -23.07
C ILE A 183 -10.74 15.42 -24.23
N SER A 184 -11.35 16.60 -24.27
CA SER A 184 -11.12 17.56 -25.36
C SER A 184 -9.74 18.22 -25.35
N SER A 185 -9.12 18.38 -24.17
CA SER A 185 -7.81 19.02 -24.04
C SER A 185 -6.65 18.02 -24.17
N GLU A 186 -6.80 16.83 -23.62
CA GLU A 186 -5.71 15.85 -23.50
C GLU A 186 -5.77 14.74 -24.56
N ARG A 187 -6.94 14.45 -25.15
CA ARG A 187 -7.14 13.24 -25.96
C ARG A 187 -7.26 13.51 -27.46
N LYS A 188 -6.63 12.65 -28.27
CA LYS A 188 -6.68 12.68 -29.76
C LYS A 188 -7.56 11.59 -30.38
N GLU A 189 -7.89 10.54 -29.64
CA GLU A 189 -8.67 9.39 -30.13
C GLU A 189 -9.83 9.03 -29.18
N ASN A 190 -11.01 8.76 -29.76
CA ASN A 190 -12.21 8.39 -29.02
C ASN A 190 -12.30 6.87 -28.87
N LYS A 191 -11.80 6.32 -27.76
CA LYS A 191 -11.97 4.90 -27.43
C LYS A 191 -13.37 4.60 -26.89
N GLU A 192 -13.87 3.40 -27.17
CA GLU A 192 -15.24 2.97 -26.84
C GLU A 192 -15.59 3.13 -25.35
N LEU A 193 -14.65 2.81 -24.44
CA LEU A 193 -14.84 2.97 -22.99
C LEU A 193 -15.38 4.35 -22.63
N PHE A 194 -14.70 5.40 -23.07
CA PHE A 194 -15.02 6.76 -22.69
C PHE A 194 -16.30 7.27 -23.36
N ILE A 195 -16.65 6.73 -24.53
CA ILE A 195 -17.96 6.97 -25.15
C ILE A 195 -19.08 6.36 -24.30
N LEU A 196 -18.90 5.15 -23.76
CA LEU A 196 -19.89 4.52 -22.88
C LEU A 196 -20.03 5.29 -21.56
N LEU A 197 -18.92 5.70 -20.96
CA LEU A 197 -18.88 6.53 -19.77
C LEU A 197 -19.65 7.86 -19.98
N GLU A 198 -19.39 8.55 -21.09
CA GLU A 198 -20.08 9.80 -21.43
C GLU A 198 -21.59 9.58 -21.61
N ARG A 199 -21.98 8.55 -22.37
CA ARG A 199 -23.39 8.20 -22.59
C ARG A 199 -24.13 7.87 -21.30
N TYR A 200 -23.48 7.15 -20.38
CA TYR A 200 -24.05 6.83 -19.08
C TYR A 200 -24.33 8.09 -18.27
N LEU A 201 -23.35 9.01 -18.18
CA LEU A 201 -23.49 10.26 -17.47
C LEU A 201 -24.59 11.14 -18.08
N GLU A 202 -24.67 11.24 -19.41
CA GLU A 202 -25.73 11.95 -20.12
C GLU A 202 -27.12 11.39 -19.84
N LYS A 203 -27.26 10.06 -19.87
CA LYS A 203 -28.54 9.37 -19.70
C LYS A 203 -29.04 9.49 -18.26
N ASN A 204 -28.18 9.25 -17.28
CA ASN A 204 -28.59 9.07 -15.88
C ASN A 204 -28.40 10.31 -15.01
N ARG A 205 -27.71 11.35 -15.52
CA ARG A 205 -27.41 12.60 -14.78
C ARG A 205 -26.67 12.33 -13.46
N LYS A 206 -25.74 11.38 -13.51
CA LYS A 206 -24.88 11.00 -12.39
C LYS A 206 -23.57 11.76 -12.43
N GLU A 207 -22.84 11.62 -11.34
CA GLU A 207 -21.48 12.11 -11.17
C GLU A 207 -20.56 10.91 -11.01
N PHE A 208 -19.36 11.03 -11.55
CA PHE A 208 -18.26 10.13 -11.25
C PHE A 208 -17.36 10.78 -10.22
N THR A 209 -16.45 10.02 -9.65
CA THR A 209 -15.39 10.61 -8.84
C THR A 209 -14.10 9.91 -9.19
N GLY A 210 -13.12 10.69 -9.66
CA GLY A 210 -11.77 10.19 -9.90
C GLY A 210 -10.76 10.68 -8.89
N TYR A 211 -9.54 10.16 -9.04
CA TYR A 211 -8.35 10.59 -8.32
C TYR A 211 -7.75 11.86 -8.96
N ASN A 212 -7.21 12.76 -8.15
CA ASN A 212 -6.35 13.84 -8.65
C ASN A 212 -4.93 13.32 -8.96
N ASP A 213 -4.06 14.18 -9.50
CA ASP A 213 -2.71 13.78 -9.91
C ASP A 213 -1.84 13.37 -8.72
N ASP A 214 -2.01 14.01 -7.57
CA ASP A 214 -1.29 13.71 -6.32
C ASP A 214 -1.69 12.34 -5.76
N GLU A 215 -2.99 12.04 -5.73
CA GLU A 215 -3.52 10.73 -5.34
C GLU A 215 -3.04 9.63 -6.30
N ILE A 216 -2.98 9.90 -7.61
CA ILE A 216 -2.46 8.92 -8.57
C ILE A 216 -0.97 8.64 -8.32
N ARG A 217 -0.14 9.66 -8.06
CA ARG A 217 1.26 9.43 -7.68
C ARG A 217 1.38 8.59 -6.41
N GLY A 218 0.48 8.82 -5.46
CA GLY A 218 0.44 8.00 -4.26
C GLY A 218 0.01 6.56 -4.51
N ILE A 219 -0.86 6.30 -5.50
CA ILE A 219 -1.23 4.94 -5.93
C ILE A 219 0.00 4.26 -6.56
N GLU A 220 0.75 4.99 -7.40
CA GLU A 220 2.02 4.49 -7.96
C GLU A 220 3.02 4.09 -6.86
N GLU A 221 3.15 4.92 -5.82
CA GLU A 221 4.04 4.66 -4.67
C GLU A 221 3.59 3.47 -3.81
N LEU A 222 2.30 3.41 -3.47
CA LEU A 222 1.76 2.37 -2.57
C LEU A 222 1.84 0.98 -3.18
N TYR A 223 1.49 0.87 -4.46
CA TYR A 223 1.38 -0.40 -5.17
C TYR A 223 2.63 -0.74 -6.01
N ASP A 224 3.62 0.15 -6.07
CA ASP A 224 4.82 0.07 -6.92
C ASP A 224 4.51 -0.16 -8.41
N ILE A 225 3.52 0.56 -8.93
CA ILE A 225 3.05 0.44 -10.33
C ILE A 225 3.32 1.72 -11.14
N GLU A 226 3.10 1.63 -12.45
CA GLU A 226 3.11 2.80 -13.34
C GLU A 226 1.68 3.09 -13.84
N VAL A 227 1.13 4.25 -13.48
CA VAL A 227 -0.23 4.63 -13.85
C VAL A 227 -0.19 5.53 -15.08
N LYS A 228 -0.44 4.92 -16.25
CA LYS A 228 -0.36 5.58 -17.57
C LYS A 228 -1.47 5.17 -18.52
N GLY A 229 -1.55 5.88 -19.66
CA GLY A 229 -2.49 5.61 -20.74
C GLY A 229 -3.94 5.59 -20.27
N ASP A 230 -4.73 4.66 -20.81
CA ASP A 230 -6.15 4.54 -20.48
C ASP A 230 -6.42 4.24 -19.00
N PHE A 231 -5.49 3.56 -18.33
CA PHE A 231 -5.64 3.26 -16.91
C PHE A 231 -5.56 4.55 -16.07
N ARG A 232 -4.60 5.44 -16.38
CA ARG A 232 -4.53 6.76 -15.76
C ARG A 232 -5.79 7.58 -16.03
N GLU A 233 -6.21 7.67 -17.29
CA GLU A 233 -7.40 8.43 -17.67
C GLU A 233 -8.64 7.92 -16.93
N PHE A 234 -8.79 6.59 -16.81
CA PHE A 234 -9.89 5.99 -16.07
C PHE A 234 -9.83 6.32 -14.58
N LEU A 235 -8.68 6.19 -13.93
CA LEU A 235 -8.51 6.55 -12.52
C LEU A 235 -8.82 8.03 -12.27
N SER A 236 -8.40 8.92 -13.17
CA SER A 236 -8.70 10.36 -13.08
C SER A 236 -10.17 10.70 -13.24
N ILE A 237 -10.95 9.90 -13.99
CA ILE A 237 -12.37 10.16 -14.27
C ILE A 237 -13.29 9.45 -13.29
N ALA A 238 -13.01 8.20 -12.97
CA ALA A 238 -13.92 7.31 -12.27
C ALA A 238 -13.24 6.39 -11.24
N GLY A 239 -11.97 6.60 -10.90
CA GLY A 239 -11.21 5.70 -10.03
C GLY A 239 -11.76 5.51 -8.61
N LYS A 240 -12.57 6.45 -8.09
CA LYS A 240 -13.23 6.31 -6.79
C LYS A 240 -14.69 5.90 -6.91
N SER A 241 -15.38 6.35 -7.95
CA SER A 241 -16.76 5.96 -8.22
C SER A 241 -17.14 6.07 -9.69
N LEU A 242 -17.82 5.02 -10.17
CA LEU A 242 -18.51 4.95 -11.46
C LEU A 242 -19.98 5.35 -11.39
N GLY A 243 -20.42 6.00 -10.30
CA GLY A 243 -21.76 6.57 -10.19
C GLY A 243 -22.91 5.56 -10.43
N GLY A 244 -22.69 4.27 -10.15
CA GLY A 244 -23.67 3.19 -10.29
C GLY A 244 -23.67 2.47 -11.64
N LEU A 245 -22.67 2.69 -12.50
CA LEU A 245 -22.57 2.00 -13.80
C LEU A 245 -22.20 0.52 -13.68
N LEU A 246 -21.30 0.19 -12.76
CA LEU A 246 -20.93 -1.17 -12.36
C LEU A 246 -21.13 -1.31 -10.85
N GLY A 247 -21.23 -2.53 -10.35
CA GLY A 247 -21.37 -2.81 -8.92
C GLY A 247 -20.03 -2.85 -8.19
N GLU A 248 -20.08 -3.35 -6.95
CA GLU A 248 -18.92 -3.48 -6.04
C GLU A 248 -18.14 -4.78 -6.25
N GLU A 249 -18.53 -5.66 -7.19
CA GLU A 249 -17.87 -6.95 -7.40
C GLU A 249 -17.04 -6.99 -8.70
N GLU A 250 -17.33 -6.11 -9.66
CA GLU A 250 -16.71 -6.18 -10.99
C GLU A 250 -15.31 -5.56 -11.06
N LEU A 251 -15.00 -4.57 -10.20
CA LEU A 251 -13.70 -3.91 -10.17
C LEU A 251 -13.30 -3.58 -8.74
N ILE A 252 -12.07 -3.99 -8.36
CA ILE A 252 -11.55 -3.86 -7.00
C ILE A 252 -11.53 -2.41 -6.48
N PHE A 253 -11.52 -1.43 -7.39
CA PHE A 253 -11.57 -0.01 -7.06
C PHE A 253 -12.81 0.41 -6.28
N TYR A 254 -13.91 -0.35 -6.43
CA TYR A 254 -15.22 -0.04 -5.86
C TYR A 254 -15.65 -1.04 -4.79
N ASN A 255 -14.86 -2.07 -4.53
CA ASN A 255 -15.14 -3.02 -3.46
C ASN A 255 -15.09 -2.32 -2.09
N ASP A 256 -15.90 -2.78 -1.14
CA ASP A 256 -15.84 -2.38 0.28
C ASP A 256 -14.65 -3.04 1.01
N CYS A 257 -13.48 -3.05 0.36
CA CYS A 257 -12.23 -3.55 0.91
C CYS A 257 -11.38 -2.37 1.41
N SER A 258 -10.68 -2.61 2.52
CA SER A 258 -9.66 -1.69 3.00
C SER A 258 -8.48 -1.59 2.02
N VAL A 259 -7.79 -0.43 2.03
CA VAL A 259 -6.55 -0.22 1.25
C VAL A 259 -5.54 -1.34 1.49
N ARG A 260 -5.41 -1.77 2.75
CA ARG A 260 -4.57 -2.91 3.14
C ARG A 260 -4.94 -4.20 2.41
N GLU A 261 -6.22 -4.56 2.34
CA GLU A 261 -6.66 -5.78 1.66
C GLU A 261 -6.32 -5.75 0.17
N VAL A 262 -6.42 -4.59 -0.48
CA VAL A 262 -6.02 -4.42 -1.88
C VAL A 262 -4.50 -4.58 -2.05
N VAL A 263 -3.70 -4.00 -1.14
CA VAL A 263 -2.23 -4.18 -1.14
C VAL A 263 -1.86 -5.66 -0.97
N LEU A 264 -2.45 -6.33 0.03
CA LEU A 264 -2.22 -7.75 0.29
C LEU A 264 -2.65 -8.64 -0.88
N THR A 265 -3.73 -8.27 -1.58
CA THR A 265 -4.19 -9.01 -2.76
C THR A 265 -3.14 -8.96 -3.88
N ASN A 266 -2.49 -7.82 -4.08
CA ASN A 266 -1.42 -7.69 -5.08
C ASN A 266 -0.18 -8.49 -4.66
N PHE A 267 0.27 -8.39 -3.40
CA PHE A 267 1.41 -9.17 -2.93
C PHE A 267 1.18 -10.68 -3.00
N THR A 268 -0.01 -11.13 -2.58
CA THR A 268 -0.38 -12.55 -2.61
C THR A 268 -0.33 -13.11 -4.03
N LEU A 269 -0.80 -12.33 -5.01
CA LEU A 269 -0.69 -12.73 -6.42
C LEU A 269 0.77 -12.76 -6.88
N GLU A 270 1.60 -11.80 -6.46
CA GLU A 270 3.03 -11.76 -6.82
C GLU A 270 3.72 -13.06 -6.38
N GLU A 271 3.52 -13.48 -5.12
CA GLU A 271 4.05 -14.75 -4.59
C GLU A 271 3.58 -15.95 -5.42
N TYR A 272 2.27 -16.07 -5.69
CA TYR A 272 1.76 -17.18 -6.51
C TYR A 272 2.34 -17.20 -7.93
N LEU A 273 2.57 -16.03 -8.55
CA LEU A 273 3.21 -15.97 -9.86
C LEU A 273 4.68 -16.37 -9.79
N ILE A 274 5.39 -16.05 -8.71
CA ILE A 274 6.79 -16.46 -8.47
C ILE A 274 6.88 -17.98 -8.23
N GLU A 275 6.03 -18.51 -7.34
CA GLU A 275 5.92 -19.94 -7.02
C GLU A 275 5.62 -20.80 -8.26
N ASP A 276 4.81 -20.26 -9.18
CA ASP A 276 4.42 -20.91 -10.44
C ASP A 276 5.39 -20.63 -11.60
N GLU A 277 6.55 -20.03 -11.32
CA GLU A 277 7.60 -19.72 -12.29
C GLU A 277 7.19 -18.72 -13.41
N PHE A 278 6.15 -17.90 -13.19
CA PHE A 278 5.71 -16.82 -14.08
C PHE A 278 6.48 -15.50 -13.85
N TYR A 279 7.81 -15.59 -13.73
CA TYR A 279 8.68 -14.47 -13.32
C TYR A 279 8.57 -13.23 -14.20
N ASP A 280 8.44 -13.39 -15.52
CA ASP A 280 8.34 -12.26 -16.45
C ASP A 280 7.16 -11.34 -16.11
N VAL A 281 6.05 -11.93 -15.65
CA VAL A 281 4.84 -11.20 -15.28
C VAL A 281 4.91 -10.73 -13.83
N ALA A 282 5.38 -11.58 -12.91
CA ALA A 282 5.56 -11.20 -11.50
C ALA A 282 6.48 -9.98 -11.35
N CYS A 283 7.66 -10.01 -11.98
CA CYS A 283 8.62 -8.91 -11.96
C CYS A 283 8.22 -7.74 -12.90
N GLY A 284 7.10 -7.86 -13.61
CA GLY A 284 6.63 -6.96 -14.66
C GLY A 284 5.91 -5.70 -14.17
N LYS A 285 5.69 -5.56 -12.85
CA LYS A 285 4.74 -4.61 -12.24
C LYS A 285 3.32 -4.80 -12.77
N PHE A 286 2.40 -5.12 -11.88
CA PHE A 286 1.02 -5.36 -12.23
C PHE A 286 0.09 -4.79 -11.17
N PHE A 287 -1.19 -4.66 -11.53
CA PHE A 287 -2.24 -4.30 -10.58
C PHE A 287 -3.45 -5.20 -10.76
N VAL A 288 -3.89 -5.84 -9.68
CA VAL A 288 -5.13 -6.63 -9.66
C VAL A 288 -6.31 -5.69 -9.84
N ILE A 289 -7.15 -5.94 -10.83
CA ILE A 289 -8.34 -5.12 -11.13
C ILE A 289 -9.65 -5.80 -10.77
N GLU A 290 -9.69 -7.13 -10.69
CA GLU A 290 -10.88 -7.90 -10.30
C GLU A 290 -10.45 -9.21 -9.62
N LEU A 291 -11.18 -9.57 -8.56
CA LEU A 291 -11.02 -10.82 -7.83
C LEU A 291 -12.35 -11.58 -7.86
N LYS A 292 -12.50 -12.54 -8.78
CA LYS A 292 -13.78 -13.24 -9.00
C LYS A 292 -14.17 -14.14 -7.82
N ASN A 293 -13.16 -14.70 -7.16
CA ASN A 293 -13.25 -15.46 -5.92
C ASN A 293 -11.83 -15.53 -5.31
N ARG A 294 -11.64 -16.28 -4.23
CA ARG A 294 -10.34 -16.42 -3.53
C ARG A 294 -9.22 -17.09 -4.34
N SER A 295 -9.45 -17.44 -5.60
CA SER A 295 -8.52 -18.24 -6.42
C SER A 295 -8.44 -17.79 -7.87
N GLU A 296 -9.20 -16.75 -8.27
CA GLU A 296 -9.30 -16.31 -9.66
C GLU A 296 -9.03 -14.81 -9.75
N TYR A 297 -7.84 -14.47 -10.24
CA TYR A 297 -7.30 -13.12 -10.28
C TYR A 297 -7.32 -12.58 -11.71
N ILE A 298 -7.83 -11.36 -11.89
CA ILE A 298 -7.71 -10.60 -13.12
C ILE A 298 -6.90 -9.35 -12.83
N PHE A 299 -5.85 -9.12 -13.62
CA PHE A 299 -4.91 -8.04 -13.39
C PHE A 299 -4.38 -7.47 -14.69
N ILE A 300 -3.83 -6.26 -14.62
CA ILE A 300 -3.17 -5.59 -15.74
C ILE A 300 -1.67 -5.50 -15.51
N THR A 301 -0.88 -5.65 -16.57
CA THR A 301 0.54 -5.25 -16.52
C THR A 301 0.63 -3.73 -16.67
N THR A 302 1.46 -3.10 -15.85
CA THR A 302 1.57 -1.63 -15.82
C THR A 302 2.88 -1.10 -16.40
N ARG A 303 3.92 -1.94 -16.51
CA ARG A 303 5.21 -1.54 -17.13
C ARG A 303 5.08 -1.29 -18.63
N ASP A 304 4.23 -2.03 -19.33
CA ASP A 304 4.02 -1.86 -20.76
C ASP A 304 2.88 -0.88 -21.06
N ASN A 305 2.91 -0.26 -22.24
CA ASN A 305 1.88 0.70 -22.65
C ASN A 305 0.58 0.05 -23.12
N ASP A 306 0.57 -1.27 -23.32
CA ASP A 306 -0.57 -2.00 -23.85
C ASP A 306 -1.60 -2.38 -22.78
N LEU A 307 -1.25 -2.26 -21.48
CA LEU A 307 -2.14 -2.53 -20.34
C LEU A 307 -2.89 -3.87 -20.50
N LYS A 308 -2.14 -4.90 -20.92
CA LYS A 308 -2.69 -6.23 -21.17
C LYS A 308 -3.32 -6.82 -19.93
N VAL A 309 -4.48 -7.46 -20.13
CA VAL A 309 -5.23 -8.10 -19.06
C VAL A 309 -4.92 -9.59 -19.02
N TYR A 310 -4.51 -10.05 -17.84
CA TYR A 310 -4.21 -11.44 -17.57
C TYR A 310 -5.22 -12.04 -16.59
N HIS A 311 -5.41 -13.34 -16.73
CA HIS A 311 -6.18 -14.17 -15.83
C HIS A 311 -5.27 -15.23 -15.22
N TYR A 312 -5.19 -15.24 -13.89
CA TYR A 312 -4.51 -16.27 -13.13
C TYR A 312 -5.51 -17.08 -12.30
N SER A 313 -5.45 -18.40 -12.44
CA SER A 313 -6.24 -19.36 -11.67
C SER A 313 -5.31 -20.11 -10.73
N ARG A 314 -5.47 -19.89 -9.42
CA ARG A 314 -4.71 -20.58 -8.37
C ARG A 314 -5.02 -22.07 -8.34
N GLU A 315 -6.29 -22.45 -8.53
CA GLU A 315 -6.69 -23.87 -8.52
C GLU A 315 -5.97 -24.66 -9.61
N ASN A 316 -5.81 -24.06 -10.79
CA ASN A 316 -5.21 -24.71 -11.94
C ASN A 316 -3.73 -24.37 -12.11
N ARG A 317 -3.19 -23.41 -11.35
CA ARG A 317 -1.83 -22.85 -11.50
C ARG A 317 -1.56 -22.43 -12.95
N THR A 318 -2.54 -21.76 -13.55
CA THR A 318 -2.45 -21.32 -14.96
C THR A 318 -2.59 -19.81 -15.09
N LEU A 319 -1.68 -19.22 -15.85
CA LEU A 319 -1.73 -17.83 -16.29
C LEU A 319 -2.12 -17.77 -17.78
N LYS A 320 -3.05 -16.89 -18.13
CA LYS A 320 -3.50 -16.66 -19.52
C LYS A 320 -3.66 -15.17 -19.81
N GLU A 321 -3.05 -14.70 -20.90
CA GLU A 321 -3.40 -13.40 -21.48
C GLU A 321 -4.83 -13.51 -22.07
N THR A 322 -5.70 -12.56 -21.74
CA THR A 322 -7.11 -12.58 -22.16
C THR A 322 -7.31 -12.14 -23.62
N GLY A 323 -6.28 -11.53 -24.22
CA GLY A 323 -6.35 -10.87 -25.52
C GLY A 323 -7.03 -9.50 -25.49
N MET A 324 -7.36 -8.98 -24.29
CA MET A 324 -7.90 -7.64 -24.08
C MET A 324 -6.86 -6.75 -23.40
N ASN A 325 -6.90 -5.45 -23.70
CA ASN A 325 -6.31 -4.42 -22.84
C ASN A 325 -7.31 -3.95 -21.78
N PHE A 326 -6.84 -3.14 -20.82
CA PHE A 326 -7.66 -2.57 -19.74
C PHE A 326 -8.97 -1.95 -20.24
N SER A 327 -8.93 -1.08 -21.26
CA SER A 327 -10.13 -0.42 -21.78
C SER A 327 -11.13 -1.40 -22.37
N GLU A 328 -10.66 -2.36 -23.15
CA GLU A 328 -11.50 -3.40 -23.76
C GLU A 328 -12.15 -4.27 -22.70
N TYR A 329 -11.42 -4.61 -21.64
CA TYR A 329 -11.93 -5.39 -20.53
C TYR A 329 -13.04 -4.67 -19.76
N VAL A 330 -12.83 -3.40 -19.41
CA VAL A 330 -13.87 -2.60 -18.73
C VAL A 330 -15.11 -2.42 -19.61
N VAL A 331 -14.93 -2.24 -20.93
CA VAL A 331 -16.04 -2.21 -21.89
C VAL A 331 -16.81 -3.53 -21.89
N ASP A 332 -16.12 -4.66 -21.87
CA ASP A 332 -16.74 -5.98 -21.82
C ASP A 332 -17.53 -6.19 -20.52
N LEU A 333 -16.98 -5.76 -19.37
CA LEU A 333 -17.69 -5.75 -18.08
C LEU A 333 -18.98 -4.95 -18.16
N ILE A 334 -18.92 -3.70 -18.66
CA ILE A 334 -20.10 -2.84 -18.81
C ILE A 334 -21.15 -3.52 -19.70
N LYS A 335 -20.75 -4.06 -20.85
CA LYS A 335 -21.68 -4.74 -21.77
C LYS A 335 -22.30 -6.00 -21.17
N ARG A 336 -21.57 -6.72 -20.31
CA ARG A 336 -22.04 -7.95 -19.68
C ARG A 336 -23.01 -7.68 -18.53
N TYR A 337 -22.68 -6.73 -17.67
CA TYR A 337 -23.40 -6.50 -16.41
C TYR A 337 -24.40 -5.35 -16.48
N ASN A 338 -24.18 -4.37 -17.37
CA ASN A 338 -25.07 -3.22 -17.53
C ASN A 338 -25.16 -2.72 -18.99
N PRO A 339 -25.60 -3.57 -19.94
CA PRO A 339 -25.64 -3.22 -21.36
C PRO A 339 -26.54 -2.02 -21.68
N GLU A 340 -27.58 -1.80 -20.87
CA GLU A 340 -28.55 -0.72 -21.06
C GLU A 340 -28.04 0.61 -20.48
N LEU A 341 -26.89 0.63 -19.78
CA LEU A 341 -26.32 1.81 -19.12
C LEU A 341 -27.34 2.44 -18.16
N GLU A 342 -27.97 1.63 -17.31
CA GLU A 342 -28.92 2.10 -16.29
C GLU A 342 -28.23 2.22 -14.93
N GLU A 343 -28.70 3.12 -14.07
CA GLU A 343 -28.21 3.16 -12.70
C GLU A 343 -28.55 1.85 -11.96
N LEU A 344 -27.52 1.19 -11.42
CA LEU A 344 -27.69 0.10 -10.47
C LEU A 344 -28.18 0.69 -9.13
N LYS A 345 -29.39 0.28 -8.71
CA LYS A 345 -30.01 0.75 -7.46
C LYS A 345 -29.45 0.00 -6.26
N ASP A 346 -29.36 0.70 -5.14
CA ASP A 346 -29.00 0.14 -3.82
C ASP A 346 -27.58 -0.44 -3.72
N VAL A 347 -26.65 0.02 -4.58
CA VAL A 347 -25.21 -0.34 -4.52
C VAL A 347 -24.39 0.90 -4.16
N SER A 348 -23.59 0.82 -3.10
CA SER A 348 -22.73 1.92 -2.63
C SER A 348 -21.40 1.90 -3.37
N VAL A 349 -21.41 2.35 -4.62
CA VAL A 349 -20.30 2.23 -5.59
C VAL A 349 -19.15 3.25 -5.41
N SER A 350 -18.74 3.51 -4.17
CA SER A 350 -17.55 4.35 -3.90
C SER A 350 -16.52 3.57 -3.09
N GLY A 351 -15.34 3.37 -3.69
CA GLY A 351 -14.18 2.80 -3.01
C GLY A 351 -13.00 3.78 -3.06
N ASP A 352 -11.98 3.51 -2.25
CA ASP A 352 -10.73 4.25 -2.26
C ASP A 352 -9.55 3.29 -2.05
N ILE A 353 -8.64 3.25 -3.02
CA ILE A 353 -7.47 2.37 -2.99
C ILE A 353 -6.22 3.08 -2.43
N ILE A 354 -6.35 4.31 -1.92
CA ILE A 354 -5.20 5.03 -1.34
C ILE A 354 -5.53 5.71 -0.01
N ASN A 355 -6.72 6.28 0.17
CA ASN A 355 -7.06 6.89 1.46
C ASN A 355 -7.37 5.83 2.50
N ILE A 356 -6.49 5.75 3.48
CA ILE A 356 -6.72 5.03 4.72
C ILE A 356 -7.59 5.94 5.60
N GLY A 357 -8.91 5.76 5.53
CA GLY A 357 -9.90 6.47 6.34
C GLY A 357 -10.14 5.78 7.67
#